data_AF-A0A355YED6-F1
#
_entry.id   AF-A0A355YED6-F1
#
_cell.length_a   1.000
_cell.length_b   1.000
_cell.length_c   1.000
_cell.angle_alpha   90.00
_cell.angle_beta   90.00
_cell.angle_gamma   90.00
#
_symmetry.space_group_name_H-M   'P 1'
#
loop_
_entity.id
_entity.type
_entity.pdbx_description
1 polymer ?
#
loop_
_entity_poly.entity_id
_entity_poly.type
_entity_poly.pdbx_seq_one_letter_code
_entity_poly.pdbx_strand_id
1 'polypeptide(L)'
;GRYAAAGLPVDLEAAMCALTLPVEALLFDADWLAPAGSMRHLLSKLPAAPATLRILTAAELGTRADHFSWMKSPAIVADALASPASQEFSQKR
;
A
#
# COMPACT_ATOMS: atom_id res chain seq x y z
N GLY A 1 -6.65 -10.21 10.29
CA GLY A 1 -5.99 -11.53 10.28
C GLY A 1 -4.69 -11.47 11.06
N ARG A 2 -3.99 -12.60 11.21
CA ARG A 2 -2.59 -12.64 11.68
C ARG A 2 -1.70 -12.95 10.49
N TYR A 3 -0.64 -12.16 10.30
CA TYR A 3 0.39 -12.45 9.32
C TYR A 3 1.32 -13.55 9.85
N ALA A 4 1.27 -14.72 9.22
CA ALA A 4 2.11 -15.87 9.51
C ALA A 4 2.26 -16.71 8.23
N ALA A 5 3.39 -17.38 8.06
CA ALA A 5 3.64 -18.26 6.94
C ALA A 5 4.16 -19.62 7.43
N ALA A 6 3.58 -20.71 6.92
CA ALA A 6 4.03 -22.05 7.27
C ALA A 6 5.50 -22.24 6.85
N GLY A 7 6.33 -22.77 7.76
CA GLY A 7 7.75 -22.96 7.52
C GLY A 7 8.61 -21.70 7.67
N LEU A 8 8.04 -20.54 8.01
CA LEU A 8 8.80 -19.34 8.32
C LEU A 8 8.90 -19.17 9.85
N PRO A 9 10.11 -19.29 10.44
CA PRO A 9 10.27 -19.18 11.90
C PRO A 9 10.21 -17.73 12.41
N VAL A 10 10.10 -16.76 11.52
CA VAL A 10 10.02 -15.33 11.85
C VAL A 10 8.62 -14.98 12.32
N ASP A 11 8.52 -14.30 13.46
CA ASP A 11 7.29 -13.62 13.85
C ASP A 11 7.10 -12.36 12.99
N LEU A 12 6.37 -12.52 11.90
CA LEU A 12 6.11 -11.44 10.94
C LEU A 12 5.41 -10.24 11.60
N GLU A 13 4.51 -10.46 12.54
CA GLU A 13 3.81 -9.37 13.22
C GLU A 13 4.76 -8.58 14.12
N ALA A 14 5.65 -9.27 14.85
CA ALA A 14 6.68 -8.60 15.62
C ALA A 14 7.66 -7.81 14.73
N ALA A 15 8.06 -8.37 13.59
CA ALA A 15 8.94 -7.71 12.62
C ALA A 15 8.27 -6.47 11.98
N MET A 16 6.99 -6.58 11.62
CA MET A 16 6.18 -5.46 11.12
C MET A 16 6.04 -4.34 12.16
N CYS A 17 5.76 -4.69 13.42
CA CYS A 17 5.69 -3.72 14.51
C CYS A 17 7.00 -2.96 14.74
N ALA A 18 8.14 -3.60 14.47
CA ALA A 18 9.47 -3.02 14.62
C ALA A 18 9.94 -2.20 13.39
N LEU A 19 9.19 -2.18 12.29
CA LEU A 19 9.56 -1.41 11.10
C LEU A 19 9.42 0.10 11.38
N THR A 20 10.53 0.82 11.25
CA THR A 20 10.57 2.29 11.45
C THR A 20 10.83 3.06 10.15
N LEU A 21 11.12 2.35 9.05
CA LEU A 21 11.32 3.00 7.75
C LEU A 21 10.00 3.56 7.22
N PRO A 22 10.02 4.69 6.48
CA PRO A 22 8.84 5.19 5.80
C PRO A 22 8.24 4.14 4.86
N VAL A 23 6.91 4.07 4.81
CA VAL A 23 6.16 3.12 3.99
C VAL A 23 5.22 3.88 3.08
N GLU A 24 5.37 3.69 1.79
CA GLU A 24 4.46 4.26 0.79
C GLU A 24 3.60 3.15 0.18
N ALA A 25 2.29 3.24 0.40
CA ALA A 25 1.32 2.35 -0.20
C ALA A 25 0.61 3.03 -1.37
N LEU A 26 0.47 2.31 -2.47
CA LEU A 26 -0.26 2.74 -3.65
C LEU A 26 -1.26 1.67 -4.07
N LEU A 27 -2.50 2.08 -4.29
CA LEU A 27 -3.61 1.25 -4.77
C LEU A 27 -4.28 1.87 -5.99
N PHE A 28 -5.25 1.14 -6.54
CA PHE A 28 -6.07 1.56 -7.67
C PHE A 28 -7.55 1.50 -7.31
N ASP A 29 -8.34 2.49 -7.73
CA ASP A 29 -9.74 2.66 -7.30
C ASP A 29 -10.69 1.53 -7.71
N ALA A 30 -10.36 0.79 -8.78
CA ALA A 30 -11.12 -0.32 -9.33
C ALA A 30 -10.41 -1.68 -9.16
N ASP A 31 -9.43 -1.78 -8.25
CA ASP A 31 -8.77 -3.05 -7.92
C ASP A 31 -9.52 -3.82 -6.81
N TRP A 32 -10.30 -4.80 -7.24
CA TRP A 32 -11.03 -5.71 -6.36
C TRP A 32 -10.13 -6.79 -5.72
N LEU A 33 -8.93 -7.04 -6.27
CA LEU A 33 -7.95 -7.98 -5.74
C LEU A 33 -7.09 -7.34 -4.65
N ALA A 34 -6.95 -6.01 -4.67
CA ALA A 34 -6.32 -5.22 -3.62
C ALA A 34 -7.27 -4.14 -3.04
N PRO A 35 -8.34 -4.51 -2.32
CA PRO A 35 -9.26 -3.55 -1.72
C PRO A 35 -8.55 -2.62 -0.73
N ALA A 36 -8.96 -1.34 -0.69
CA ALA A 36 -8.41 -0.35 0.23
C ALA A 36 -8.46 -0.78 1.71
N GLY A 37 -9.50 -1.54 2.11
CA GLY A 37 -9.59 -2.10 3.46
C GLY A 37 -8.42 -3.04 3.82
N SER A 38 -7.99 -3.88 2.89
CA SER A 38 -6.88 -4.82 3.10
C SER A 38 -5.55 -4.08 3.27
N MET A 39 -5.29 -3.05 2.46
CA MET A 39 -4.09 -2.23 2.62
C MET A 39 -4.09 -1.45 3.94
N ARG A 40 -5.23 -0.84 4.32
CA ARG A 40 -5.34 -0.17 5.62
C ARG A 40 -5.11 -1.13 6.79
N HIS A 41 -5.57 -2.38 6.68
CA HIS A 41 -5.30 -3.41 7.68
C HIS A 41 -3.81 -3.81 7.74
N LEU A 42 -3.13 -3.88 6.60
CA LEU A 42 -1.68 -4.11 6.56
C LEU A 42 -0.93 -2.94 7.21
N LEU A 43 -1.25 -1.70 6.82
CA LEU A 43 -0.61 -0.50 7.38
C LEU A 43 -0.83 -0.37 8.89
N SER A 44 -1.97 -0.83 9.43
CA SER A 44 -2.19 -0.83 10.87
C SER A 44 -1.29 -1.79 11.66
N LYS A 45 -0.58 -2.70 10.98
CA LYS A 45 0.45 -3.57 11.57
C LYS A 45 1.84 -2.93 11.63
N LEU A 46 1.99 -1.71 11.09
CA LEU A 46 3.25 -0.97 11.00
C LEU A 46 3.21 0.30 11.88
N PRO A 47 2.88 0.21 13.19
CA PRO A 47 2.61 1.38 14.03
C PRO A 47 3.81 2.32 14.23
N ALA A 48 5.04 1.84 14.02
CA ALA A 48 6.25 2.64 14.15
C ALA A 48 6.73 3.24 12.82
N ALA A 49 6.10 2.88 11.69
CA ALA A 49 6.46 3.38 10.37
C ALA A 49 5.61 4.61 10.02
N PRO A 50 6.24 5.72 9.56
CA PRO A 50 5.51 6.78 8.88
C PRO A 50 4.94 6.22 7.57
N ALA A 51 3.63 6.00 7.53
CA ALA A 51 2.95 5.42 6.38
C ALA A 51 2.22 6.48 5.56
N THR A 52 2.15 6.30 4.25
CA THR A 52 1.25 7.03 3.34
C THR A 52 0.42 6.04 2.53
N LEU A 53 -0.76 6.45 2.09
CA LEU A 53 -1.62 5.66 1.22
C LEU A 53 -2.19 6.55 0.11
N ARG A 54 -1.79 6.27 -1.13
CA ARG A 54 -2.35 6.89 -2.33
C ARG A 54 -3.22 5.90 -3.09
N ILE A 55 -4.33 6.38 -3.65
CA ILE A 55 -5.22 5.59 -4.50
C ILE A 55 -5.28 6.31 -5.85
N LEU A 56 -4.75 5.69 -6.90
CA LEU A 56 -4.80 6.24 -8.25
C LEU A 56 -6.14 5.94 -8.91
N THR A 57 -6.65 6.96 -9.60
CA THR A 57 -7.88 6.89 -10.39
C THR A 57 -7.61 6.54 -11.84
N ALA A 58 -8.65 6.11 -12.56
CA ALA A 58 -8.54 5.88 -14.00
C ALA A 58 -8.15 7.16 -14.78
N ALA A 59 -8.56 8.33 -14.30
CA ALA A 59 -8.20 9.62 -14.88
C ALA A 59 -6.70 9.91 -14.75
N GLU A 60 -6.11 9.62 -13.58
CA GLU A 60 -4.66 9.75 -13.37
C GLU A 60 -3.87 8.75 -14.23
N LEU A 61 -4.37 7.51 -14.38
CA LEU A 61 -3.66 6.47 -15.13
C LEU A 61 -3.87 6.51 -16.65
N GLY A 62 -4.87 7.24 -17.14
CA GLY A 62 -5.26 7.20 -18.56
C GLY A 62 -5.79 5.84 -19.03
N THR A 63 -6.05 4.93 -18.10
CA THR A 63 -6.60 3.58 -18.33
C THR A 63 -7.36 3.15 -17.09
N ARG A 64 -8.03 1.99 -17.12
CA ARG A 64 -8.73 1.49 -15.95
C ARG A 64 -7.72 1.28 -14.81
N ALA A 65 -8.04 1.81 -13.62
CA ALA A 65 -7.22 1.67 -12.43
C ALA A 65 -7.59 0.35 -11.72
N ASP A 66 -7.25 -0.78 -12.32
CA ASP A 66 -7.43 -2.11 -11.74
C ASP A 66 -6.12 -2.88 -11.70
N HIS A 67 -6.16 -4.09 -11.13
CA HIS A 67 -5.03 -4.98 -10.89
C HIS A 67 -4.10 -5.22 -12.09
N PHE A 68 -4.63 -5.17 -13.31
CA PHE A 68 -3.87 -5.49 -14.52
C PHE A 68 -3.72 -4.31 -15.46
N SER A 69 -4.75 -3.48 -15.58
CA SER A 69 -4.81 -2.39 -16.55
C SER A 69 -3.79 -1.28 -16.25
N TRP A 70 -3.41 -1.08 -14.97
CA TRP A 70 -2.36 -0.13 -14.60
C TRP A 70 -1.04 -0.38 -15.33
N MET A 71 -0.74 -1.64 -15.67
CA MET A 71 0.52 -2.03 -16.34
C MET A 71 0.66 -1.42 -17.75
N LYS A 72 -0.41 -0.84 -18.31
CA LYS A 72 -0.36 -0.07 -19.56
C LYS A 72 0.21 1.33 -19.36
N SER A 73 0.28 1.82 -18.12
CA SER A 73 0.79 3.13 -17.74
C SER A 73 1.84 3.04 -16.62
N PRO A 74 2.91 2.23 -16.76
CA PRO A 74 3.83 1.95 -15.67
C PRO A 74 4.64 3.17 -15.21
N ALA A 75 4.92 4.11 -16.13
CA ALA A 75 5.63 5.36 -15.81
C ALA A 75 4.85 6.21 -14.79
N ILE A 76 3.52 6.32 -14.94
CA ILE A 76 2.68 7.08 -14.01
C ILE A 76 2.73 6.48 -12.60
N VAL A 77 2.77 5.16 -12.49
CA VAL A 77 2.89 4.46 -11.20
C VAL A 77 4.28 4.65 -10.59
N ALA A 78 5.33 4.54 -11.41
CA ALA A 78 6.71 4.77 -10.95
C ALA A 78 6.91 6.22 -10.47
N ASP A 79 6.41 7.20 -11.22
CA ASP A 79 6.46 8.62 -10.84
C ASP A 79 5.67 8.88 -9.56
N ALA A 80 4.52 8.22 -9.39
CA ALA A 80 3.73 8.32 -8.18
C ALA A 80 4.45 7.81 -6.93
N LEU A 81 5.29 6.77 -7.07
CA LEU A 81 6.11 6.19 -5.99
C LEU A 81 7.46 6.89 -5.78
N ALA A 82 8.00 7.54 -6.82
CA ALA A 82 9.26 8.27 -6.74
C ALA A 82 9.07 9.73 -6.27
N SER A 83 7.84 10.25 -6.37
CA SER A 83 7.49 11.57 -5.88
C SER A 83 7.51 11.59 -4.34
N PRO A 84 7.88 12.71 -3.71
CA PRO A 84 7.77 12.84 -2.26
C PRO A 84 6.34 12.54 -1.80
N ALA A 85 6.21 11.63 -0.84
CA ALA A 85 4.92 11.13 -0.39
C ALA A 85 4.01 12.31 0.02
N SER A 86 2.95 12.49 -0.74
CA SER A 86 1.96 13.54 -0.52
C SER A 86 0.79 12.92 0.25
N GLN A 87 0.74 13.21 1.55
CA GLN A 87 -0.28 12.84 2.57
C GLN A 87 0.08 11.68 3.50
N GLU A 88 0.24 12.01 4.79
CA GLU A 88 0.40 11.05 5.87
C GLU A 88 -0.87 10.22 6.07
N PHE A 89 -0.68 8.93 6.30
CA PHE A 89 -1.75 8.01 6.68
C PHE A 89 -2.19 8.31 8.12
N SER A 90 -3.33 8.98 8.29
CA SER A 90 -3.92 9.24 9.60
C SER A 90 -4.79 8.07 10.06
N GLN A 91 -4.33 7.35 11.07
CA GLN A 91 -5.12 6.34 11.76
C GLN A 91 -6.08 7.03 12.74
N LYS A 92 -7.32 7.32 12.31
CA LYS A 92 -8.37 7.67 13.27
C LYS A 92 -8.57 6.46 14.20
N ARG A 93 -8.25 6.66 15.49
CA ARG A 93 -8.49 5.70 16.58
C ARG A 93 -9.99 5.42 16.73
#